data_AF-A0A958CNQ3-F1
#
_entry.id   AF-A0A958CNQ3-F1
#
_cell.length_a   1.000
_cell.length_b   1.000
_cell.length_c   1.000
_cell.angle_alpha   90.00
_cell.angle_beta   90.00
_cell.angle_gamma   90.00
#
_symmetry.space_group_name_H-M   'P 1'
#
loop_
_entity.id
_entity.type
_entity.pdbx_description
1 polymer ?
#
loop_
_entity_poly.entity_id
_entity_poly.type
_entity_poly.pdbx_seq_one_letter_code
_entity_poly.pdbx_strand_id
1 'polypeptide(L)'
;QLASVASQAPGSAQGFSYSYQDFAVEAGQQYFYWIEAVDLNGSTSLTGPISATMLTPTAVTLSNVDADSGATNLLWLVVVAAGLALAAVYGLRRSAVRQ
;
A
#
# COMPACT_ATOMS: atom_id res chain seq x y z
N GLN A 1 -27.90 17.84 5.71
CA GLN A 1 -27.82 19.23 5.22
C GLN A 1 -28.34 19.25 3.78
N LEU A 2 -28.98 20.34 3.32
CA LEU A 2 -29.35 20.50 1.92
C LEU A 2 -28.29 21.36 1.23
N ALA A 3 -27.75 20.89 0.11
CA ALA A 3 -26.79 21.60 -0.72
C ALA A 3 -27.31 21.63 -2.17
N SER A 4 -27.12 22.76 -2.85
CA SER A 4 -27.54 22.93 -4.24
C SER A 4 -26.34 23.27 -5.13
N VAL A 5 -26.33 22.70 -6.33
CA VAL A 5 -25.34 23.00 -7.36
C VAL A 5 -26.07 23.64 -8.54
N ALA A 6 -25.65 24.84 -8.95
CA ALA A 6 -26.28 25.56 -10.04
C ALA A 6 -26.01 24.89 -11.39
N SER A 7 -26.97 25.03 -12.32
CA SER A 7 -26.80 24.58 -13.70
C SER A 7 -25.62 25.29 -14.36
N GLN A 8 -24.76 24.53 -15.05
CA GLN A 8 -23.57 25.06 -15.72
C GLN A 8 -23.90 25.73 -17.06
N ALA A 9 -24.91 25.25 -17.80
CA ALA A 9 -25.41 25.90 -19.00
C ALA A 9 -26.92 25.62 -19.21
N PRO A 10 -27.80 26.45 -18.62
CA PRO A 10 -29.24 26.36 -18.84
C PRO A 10 -29.60 26.41 -20.33
N GLY A 11 -30.42 25.45 -20.80
CA GLY A 11 -30.88 25.40 -22.19
C GLY A 11 -29.88 24.86 -23.21
N SER A 12 -28.70 24.41 -22.77
CA SER A 12 -27.76 23.69 -23.64
C SER A 12 -28.32 22.34 -24.07
N ALA A 13 -28.03 21.93 -25.31
CA ALA A 13 -28.34 20.58 -25.81
C ALA A 13 -27.35 19.51 -25.29
N GLN A 14 -26.30 19.93 -24.58
CA GLN A 14 -25.28 19.03 -24.01
C GLN A 14 -25.58 18.74 -22.54
N GLY A 15 -25.30 17.51 -22.10
CA GLY A 15 -25.38 17.12 -20.70
C GLY A 15 -24.21 17.66 -19.86
N PHE A 16 -24.41 17.70 -18.54
CA PHE A 16 -23.40 18.10 -17.56
C PHE A 16 -23.33 17.09 -16.41
N SER A 17 -22.16 16.97 -15.80
CA SER A 17 -21.95 16.21 -14.57
C SER A 17 -21.86 17.15 -13.37
N TYR A 18 -22.52 16.75 -12.29
CA TYR A 18 -22.57 17.51 -11.05
C TYR A 18 -22.04 16.64 -9.91
N SER A 19 -21.31 17.26 -8.98
CA SER A 19 -20.80 16.60 -7.79
C SER A 19 -20.94 17.52 -6.58
N TYR A 20 -21.14 16.92 -5.42
CA TYR A 20 -21.12 17.59 -4.13
C TYR A 20 -20.35 16.73 -3.15
N GLN A 21 -19.46 17.35 -2.38
CA GLN A 21 -18.69 16.69 -1.35
C GLN A 21 -19.23 17.09 0.02
N ASP A 22 -19.74 16.11 0.76
CA ASP A 22 -20.18 16.31 2.14
C ASP A 22 -18.97 16.14 3.08
N PHE A 23 -18.60 17.22 3.77
CA PHE A 23 -17.50 17.25 4.74
C PHE A 23 -17.97 17.10 6.19
N ALA A 24 -19.28 17.08 6.44
CA ALA A 24 -19.86 16.97 7.78
C ALA A 24 -20.08 15.51 8.22
N VAL A 25 -19.68 14.54 7.39
CA VAL A 25 -19.85 13.11 7.66
C VAL A 25 -18.82 12.60 8.67
N GLU A 26 -19.26 11.74 9.58
CA GLU A 26 -18.40 11.07 10.55
C GLU A 26 -18.00 9.68 10.05
N ALA A 27 -16.77 9.27 10.37
CA ALA A 27 -16.27 7.96 10.00
C ALA A 27 -16.99 6.84 10.77
N GLY A 28 -17.24 5.71 10.10
CA GLY A 28 -17.93 4.56 10.66
C GLY A 28 -19.46 4.66 10.60
N GLN A 29 -20.01 5.84 10.30
CA GLN A 29 -21.45 6.07 10.23
C GLN A 29 -21.97 5.87 8.81
N GLN A 30 -23.14 5.21 8.69
CA GLN A 30 -23.86 5.08 7.42
C GLN A 30 -24.82 6.26 7.24
N TYR A 31 -24.71 6.90 6.08
CA TYR A 31 -25.57 8.01 5.66
C TYR A 31 -26.38 7.63 4.43
N PHE A 32 -27.57 8.23 4.31
CA PHE A 32 -28.45 8.07 3.15
C PHE A 32 -28.59 9.40 2.42
N TYR A 33 -28.46 9.36 1.10
CA TYR A 33 -28.50 10.54 0.24
C TYR A 33 -29.61 10.43 -0.78
N TRP A 34 -30.24 11.58 -1.04
CA TRP A 34 -31.19 11.79 -2.10
C TRP A 34 -30.70 12.91 -3.01
N ILE A 35 -31.02 12.81 -4.29
CA ILE A 35 -30.77 13.84 -5.28
C ILE A 35 -32.12 14.32 -5.79
N GLU A 36 -32.41 15.60 -5.59
CA GLU A 36 -33.55 16.27 -6.22
C GLU A 36 -33.04 17.09 -7.40
N ALA A 37 -33.53 16.77 -8.60
CA ALA A 37 -33.31 17.56 -9.80
C ALA A 37 -34.50 18.52 -9.99
N VAL A 38 -34.22 19.80 -10.22
CA VAL A 38 -35.23 20.83 -10.50
C VAL A 38 -35.00 21.34 -11.92
N ASP A 39 -36.03 21.30 -12.76
CA ASP A 39 -35.96 21.81 -14.12
C ASP A 39 -36.16 23.33 -14.19
N LEU A 40 -36.04 23.92 -15.39
CA LEU A 40 -36.21 25.36 -15.60
C LEU A 40 -37.65 25.86 -15.37
N ASN A 41 -38.62 24.95 -15.38
CA ASN A 41 -40.03 25.24 -15.11
C ASN A 41 -40.39 25.03 -13.63
N GLY A 42 -39.43 24.60 -12.80
CA GLY A 42 -39.63 24.30 -11.38
C GLY A 42 -40.18 22.90 -11.10
N SER A 43 -40.30 22.01 -12.10
CA SER A 43 -40.66 20.62 -11.88
C SER A 43 -39.51 19.88 -11.21
N THR A 44 -39.82 19.04 -10.22
CA THR A 44 -38.81 18.29 -9.46
C THR A 44 -38.86 16.79 -9.75
N SER A 45 -37.71 16.15 -9.68
CA SER A 45 -37.55 14.70 -9.76
C SER A 45 -36.60 14.23 -8.67
N LEU A 46 -37.09 13.36 -7.79
CA LEU A 46 -36.32 12.85 -6.64
C LEU A 46 -35.78 11.44 -6.94
N THR A 47 -34.48 11.26 -6.72
CA THR A 47 -33.79 9.97 -6.86
C THR A 47 -33.15 9.59 -5.53
N GLY A 48 -33.33 8.33 -5.10
CA GLY A 48 -32.73 7.78 -3.89
C GLY A 48 -33.70 6.94 -3.05
N PRO A 49 -33.29 6.49 -1.84
CA PRO A 49 -31.98 6.76 -1.25
C PRO A 49 -30.85 5.90 -1.83
N ILE A 50 -29.65 6.46 -1.81
CA ILE A 50 -28.39 5.69 -1.88
C ILE A 50 -27.70 5.76 -0.53
N SER A 51 -27.10 4.67 -0.06
CA SER A 51 -26.36 4.64 1.20
C SER A 51 -24.85 4.66 0.96
N ALA A 52 -24.13 5.35 1.83
CA ALA A 52 -22.67 5.35 1.84
C ALA A 52 -22.15 5.38 3.28
N THR A 53 -21.01 4.74 3.50
CA THR A 53 -20.31 4.70 4.79
C THR A 53 -18.89 5.19 4.59
N MET A 54 -18.47 6.21 5.35
CA MET A 54 -17.10 6.68 5.31
C MET A 54 -16.23 5.80 6.22
N LEU A 55 -15.21 5.16 5.66
CA LEU A 55 -14.26 4.36 6.44
C LEU A 55 -13.06 5.21 6.86
N THR A 56 -12.61 5.03 8.10
CA THR A 56 -11.28 5.54 8.51
C THR A 56 -10.18 4.65 7.95
N PRO A 57 -9.07 5.22 7.47
CA PRO A 57 -7.87 4.45 7.19
C PRO A 57 -7.42 3.69 8.44
N THR A 58 -7.10 2.40 8.30
CA THR A 58 -6.41 1.67 9.36
C THR A 58 -4.94 2.10 9.38
N ALA A 59 -4.48 2.63 10.51
CA ALA A 59 -3.08 2.99 10.66
C ALA A 59 -2.21 1.72 10.64
N VAL A 60 -1.23 1.67 9.72
CA VAL A 60 -0.19 0.64 9.69
C VAL A 60 1.05 1.20 10.37
N THR A 61 1.56 0.49 11.37
CA THR A 61 2.82 0.84 12.04
C THR A 61 3.89 -0.17 11.66
N LEU A 62 5.12 0.31 11.42
CA LEU A 62 6.27 -0.55 11.23
C LEU A 62 6.80 -0.93 12.62
N SER A 63 6.68 -2.20 12.99
CA SER A 63 7.16 -2.68 14.29
C SER A 63 8.68 -2.84 14.35
N ASN A 64 9.32 -3.16 13.24
CA ASN A 64 10.77 -3.26 13.17
C ASN A 64 11.31 -3.18 11.74
N VAL A 65 12.56 -2.75 11.62
CA VAL A 65 13.35 -2.77 10.38
C VAL A 65 14.72 -3.30 10.75
N ASP A 66 14.96 -4.58 10.46
CA ASP A 66 16.24 -5.22 10.71
C ASP A 66 17.16 -5.07 9.50
N ALA A 67 18.40 -4.65 9.75
CA ALA A 67 19.47 -4.66 8.76
C ALA A 67 20.34 -5.91 9.01
N ASP A 68 20.32 -6.85 8.08
CA ASP A 68 21.24 -7.99 8.13
C ASP A 68 22.61 -7.56 7.60
N SER A 69 23.54 -7.29 8.51
CA SER A 69 24.95 -7.15 8.16
C SER A 69 25.48 -8.57 7.93
N GLY A 70 25.37 -9.07 6.70
CA GLY A 70 25.78 -10.42 6.32
C GLY A 70 27.18 -10.76 6.80
N ALA A 71 27.28 -11.35 7.99
CA ALA A 71 28.55 -11.69 8.60
C ALA A 71 29.11 -12.90 7.85
N THR A 72 30.20 -12.68 7.11
CA THR A 72 30.89 -13.77 6.42
C THR A 72 31.44 -14.75 7.45
N ASN A 73 30.94 -15.98 7.47
CA ASN A 73 31.47 -17.02 8.33
C ASN A 73 32.88 -17.41 7.86
N LEU A 74 33.93 -17.04 8.60
CA LEU A 74 35.32 -17.31 8.24
C LEU A 74 35.82 -18.70 8.70
N LEU A 75 35.01 -19.45 9.48
CA LEU A 75 35.43 -20.74 10.04
C LEU A 75 35.78 -21.78 8.96
N TRP A 76 35.06 -21.79 7.84
CA TRP A 76 35.34 -22.75 6.76
C TRP A 76 36.69 -22.47 6.07
N LEU A 77 37.07 -21.20 5.92
CA LEU A 77 38.39 -20.83 5.38
C LEU A 77 39.52 -21.35 6.28
N VAL A 78 39.34 -21.24 7.60
CA VAL A 78 40.31 -21.75 8.58
C VAL A 78 40.42 -23.28 8.51
N VAL A 79 39.29 -23.98 8.40
CA VAL A 79 39.27 -25.45 8.28
C VAL A 79 39.98 -25.92 7.00
N VAL A 80 39.72 -25.26 5.87
CA VAL A 80 40.38 -25.58 4.59
C VAL A 80 41.88 -25.30 4.68
N ALA A 81 42.29 -24.16 5.23
CA ALA A 81 43.71 -23.81 5.38
C ALA A 81 44.45 -24.82 6.28
N ALA A 82 43.84 -25.23 7.40
CA ALA A 82 44.40 -26.24 8.29
C ALA A 82 44.54 -27.62 7.60
N GLY A 83 43.52 -28.03 6.83
CA GLY A 83 43.57 -29.28 6.07
C GLY A 83 44.68 -29.30 5.03
N LEU A 84 44.85 -28.21 4.27
CA LEU A 84 45.93 -28.06 3.30
C LEU A 84 47.32 -28.06 3.95
N ALA A 85 47.48 -27.38 5.09
CA ALA A 85 48.74 -27.37 5.83
C ALA A 85 49.12 -28.79 6.31
N LEU A 86 48.16 -29.54 6.85
CA LEU A 86 48.40 -30.93 7.28
C LEU A 86 48.76 -31.84 6.10
N ALA A 87 48.09 -31.69 4.95
CA ALA A 87 48.40 -32.44 3.74
C ALA A 87 49.81 -32.14 3.20
N ALA A 88 50.22 -30.86 3.21
CA ALA A 88 51.56 -30.45 2.81
C ALA A 88 52.65 -31.04 3.73
N VAL A 89 52.44 -30.99 5.05
CA VAL A 89 53.35 -31.58 6.05
C VAL A 89 53.46 -33.09 5.85
N TYR A 90 52.34 -33.77 5.63
CA TYR A 90 52.33 -35.21 5.37
C TYR A 90 53.04 -35.56 4.05
N GLY A 91 52.84 -34.74 3.02
CA GLY A 91 53.48 -34.87 1.71
C GLY A 91 55.01 -34.75 1.73
N LEU A 92 55.55 -33.88 2.58
CA LEU A 92 57.01 -33.70 2.77
C LEU A 92 57.65 -34.83 3.58
N ARG A 93 56.91 -35.41 4.54
CA ARG A 93 57.39 -36.54 5.35
C ARG A 93 57.50 -37.82 4.52
N ARG A 94 56.53 -38.09 3.63
CA ARG A 94 56.56 -39.28 2.75
C ARG A 94 57.66 -39.23 1.68
N SER A 95 58.08 -38.04 1.24
CA SER A 95 59.17 -37.88 0.26
C SER A 95 60.56 -38.06 0.88
N ALA A 96 60.72 -37.74 2.16
CA ALA A 96 61.97 -37.94 2.90
C ALA A 96 62.23 -39.41 3.29
N VAL A 97 61.18 -40.23 3.39
CA VAL A 97 61.28 -41.66 3.78
C VAL A 97 61.55 -42.60 2.58
N ARG A 98 61.51 -42.08 1.35
CA ARG A 98 61.70 -42.87 0.10
C ARG A 98 63.08 -42.72 -0.55
N GLN A 99 64.05 -42.10 0.11
CA GLN A 99 65.44 -42.05 -0.36
C GLN A 99 66.34 -42.93 0.49
#